data_AF-A0A954WML5-F1
#
_entry.id   AF-A0A954WML5-F1
#
_cell.length_a   1.000
_cell.length_b   1.000
_cell.length_c   1.000
_cell.angle_alpha   90.00
_cell.angle_beta   90.00
_cell.angle_gamma   90.00
#
_symmetry.space_group_name_H-M   'P 1'
#
loop_
_entity.id
_entity.type
_entity.pdbx_description
1 polymer ?
#
loop_
_entity_poly.entity_id
_entity_poly.type
_entity_poly.pdbx_seq_one_letter_code
_entity_poly.pdbx_strand_id
1 'polypeptide(L)'
;MDAMIARLRDAARRDPNTQWFDVASPATIFFVEQSLDIELPKVLERCYTEVSNGGFGPSYGLTGLPGGHESSWGDLVKSTLELRKLDECEDGWLPLLDFGCRNTLR
;
A
#
# COMPACT_ATOMS: atom_id res chain seq x y z
N MET A 1 -12.12 10.78 -11.39
CA MET A 1 -11.25 10.24 -10.33
C MET A 1 -11.85 10.46 -8.94
N ASP A 2 -12.43 11.64 -8.65
CA ASP A 2 -13.00 11.94 -7.32
C ASP A 2 -14.13 11.00 -6.87
N ALA A 3 -15.06 10.68 -7.78
CA ALA A 3 -16.14 9.74 -7.50
C ALA A 3 -15.62 8.33 -7.15
N MET A 4 -14.46 7.93 -7.67
CA MET A 4 -13.83 6.66 -7.35
C MET A 4 -13.21 6.69 -5.95
N ILE A 5 -12.48 7.76 -5.60
CA ILE A 5 -11.91 7.92 -4.25
C ILE A 5 -13.01 7.98 -3.19
N ALA A 6 -14.09 8.72 -3.45
CA ALA A 6 -15.25 8.75 -2.57
C ALA A 6 -15.85 7.35 -2.35
N ARG A 7 -16.02 6.57 -3.43
CA ARG A 7 -16.51 5.19 -3.35
C ARG A 7 -15.57 4.26 -2.59
N LEU A 8 -14.25 4.41 -2.75
CA LEU A 8 -13.26 3.65 -1.98
C LEU A 8 -13.36 3.96 -0.49
N ARG A 9 -13.45 5.25 -0.13
CA ARG A 9 -13.62 5.67 1.26
C ARG A 9 -14.91 5.12 1.88
N ASP A 10 -16.02 5.16 1.13
CA ASP A 10 -17.31 4.64 1.60
C ASP A 10 -17.35 3.11 1.66
N ALA A 11 -16.59 2.42 0.82
CA ALA A 11 -16.42 0.97 0.93
C ALA A 11 -15.59 0.62 2.18
N ALA A 12 -14.44 1.29 2.38
CA ALA A 12 -13.57 1.10 3.54
C ALA A 12 -14.30 1.34 4.87
N ARG A 13 -15.14 2.38 4.96
CA ARG A 13 -15.98 2.64 6.15
C ARG A 13 -16.99 1.54 6.47
N ARG A 14 -17.44 0.80 5.46
CA ARG A 14 -18.41 -0.29 5.63
C ARG A 14 -17.74 -1.64 5.92
N ASP A 15 -16.44 -1.76 5.66
CA ASP A 15 -15.69 -2.97 5.94
C ASP A 15 -15.18 -2.94 7.39
N PRO A 16 -15.68 -3.83 8.27
CA PRO A 16 -15.26 -3.88 9.67
C PRO A 16 -13.80 -4.30 9.85
N ASN A 17 -13.16 -4.86 8.82
CA ASN A 17 -11.74 -5.26 8.88
C ASN A 17 -10.79 -4.13 8.50
N THR A 18 -11.29 -2.97 8.07
CA THR A 18 -10.42 -1.84 7.73
C THR A 18 -9.66 -1.38 8.97
N GLN A 19 -8.34 -1.38 8.87
CA GLN A 19 -7.47 -0.75 9.84
C GLN A 19 -7.17 0.68 9.40
N TRP A 20 -7.56 1.65 10.22
CA TRP A 20 -7.38 3.06 9.90
C TRP A 20 -6.05 3.58 10.42
N PHE A 21 -5.34 4.27 9.54
CA PHE A 21 -4.16 5.07 9.83
C PHE A 21 -4.39 6.52 9.39
N ASP A 22 -3.59 7.43 9.94
CA ASP A 22 -3.51 8.79 9.41
C ASP A 22 -3.15 8.77 7.93
N VAL A 23 -3.71 9.71 7.17
CA VAL A 23 -3.37 9.86 5.75
C VAL A 23 -1.90 10.23 5.58
N ALA A 24 -1.29 9.76 4.51
CA ALA A 24 0.10 10.06 4.20
C ALA A 24 0.29 11.56 3.94
N SER A 25 1.40 12.11 4.45
CA SER A 25 1.80 13.48 4.16
C SER A 25 2.46 13.58 2.78
N PRO A 26 2.50 14.76 2.15
CA PRO A 26 3.27 14.97 0.93
C PRO A 26 4.77 14.64 1.09
N ALA A 27 5.32 14.86 2.29
CA ALA A 27 6.71 14.49 2.59
C ALA A 27 6.91 12.96 2.59
N THR A 28 5.91 12.21 3.05
CA THR A 28 5.91 10.74 3.00
C THR A 28 5.86 10.24 1.56
N ILE A 29 5.02 10.84 0.71
CA ILE A 29 4.96 10.52 -0.72
C ILE A 29 6.31 10.75 -1.38
N PHE A 30 6.89 11.94 -1.21
CA PHE A 30 8.19 12.30 -1.76
C PHE A 30 9.29 11.34 -1.28
N PHE A 31 9.30 11.01 0.02
CA PHE A 31 10.26 10.05 0.57
C PHE A 31 10.18 8.68 -0.11
N VAL A 32 8.97 8.16 -0.35
CA VAL A 32 8.76 6.85 -0.98
C VAL A 32 9.22 6.86 -2.44
N GLU A 33 8.82 7.88 -3.20
CA GLU A 33 9.22 8.06 -4.60
C GLU A 33 10.74 8.13 -4.76
N GLN A 34 11.41 8.90 -3.89
CA GLN A 34 12.88 8.98 -3.88
C GLN A 34 13.55 7.68 -3.43
N SER A 35 12.98 6.98 -2.44
CA SER A 35 13.58 5.74 -1.90
C SER A 35 13.51 4.59 -2.89
N LEU A 36 12.48 4.57 -3.74
CA LEU A 36 12.24 3.49 -4.69
C LEU A 36 12.62 3.85 -6.13
N ASP A 37 12.97 5.11 -6.39
CA ASP A 37 13.21 5.66 -7.74
C ASP A 37 12.01 5.43 -8.67
N ILE A 38 10.82 5.84 -8.20
CA ILE A 38 9.54 5.70 -8.91
C ILE A 38 8.74 6.99 -8.82
N GLU A 39 7.74 7.12 -9.68
CA GLU A 39 6.59 8.01 -9.46
C GLU A 39 5.39 7.17 -9.02
N LEU A 40 4.75 7.54 -7.91
CA LEU A 40 3.55 6.84 -7.48
C LEU A 40 2.41 7.15 -8.46
N PRO A 41 1.71 6.12 -8.98
CA PRO A 41 0.49 6.33 -9.75
C PRO A 41 -0.47 7.25 -9.00
N LYS A 42 -1.01 8.27 -9.67
CA LYS A 42 -1.86 9.30 -9.04
C LYS A 42 -3.06 8.73 -8.28
N VAL A 43 -3.57 7.58 -8.68
CA VAL A 43 -4.62 6.88 -7.92
C VAL A 43 -4.12 6.39 -6.56
N LEU A 44 -2.91 5.84 -6.47
CA LEU A 44 -2.33 5.37 -5.21
C LEU A 44 -1.96 6.52 -4.30
N GLU A 45 -1.36 7.59 -4.84
CA GLU A 45 -1.11 8.83 -4.09
C GLU A 45 -2.40 9.32 -3.40
N ARG A 46 -3.50 9.38 -4.15
CA ARG A 46 -4.81 9.80 -3.62
C ARG A 46 -5.39 8.81 -2.61
N CYS A 47 -5.19 7.51 -2.81
CA CYS A 47 -5.57 6.51 -1.81
C CYS A 47 -4.87 6.79 -0.47
N TYR A 48 -3.56 7.01 -0.47
CA TYR A 48 -2.78 7.25 0.73
C TYR A 48 -3.06 8.60 1.38
N THR A 49 -3.28 9.66 0.59
CA THR A 49 -3.45 11.04 1.08
C THR A 49 -4.91 11.41 1.40
N GLU A 50 -5.88 10.70 0.84
CA GLU A 50 -7.31 11.01 1.04
C GLU A 50 -8.07 9.89 1.76
N VAL A 51 -7.69 8.62 1.63
CA VAL A 51 -8.46 7.53 2.28
C VAL A 51 -7.82 7.16 3.61
N SER A 52 -6.65 6.56 3.58
CA SER A 52 -5.84 6.18 4.75
C SER A 52 -4.47 5.71 4.28
N ASN A 53 -3.45 5.76 5.13
CA ASN A 53 -2.13 5.21 4.79
C ASN A 53 -2.11 3.66 4.86
N GLY A 54 -2.81 3.02 3.94
CA GLY A 54 -2.99 1.57 3.88
C GLY A 54 -4.09 1.03 4.81
N GLY A 55 -4.17 -0.29 4.95
CA GLY A 55 -5.04 -0.98 5.91
C GLY A 55 -6.52 -1.10 5.51
N PHE A 56 -6.92 -0.48 4.41
CA PHE A 56 -8.23 -0.66 3.79
C PHE A 56 -8.12 -1.49 2.50
N GLY A 57 -9.24 -2.06 2.06
CA GLY A 57 -9.28 -2.92 0.89
C GLY A 57 -9.32 -4.41 1.26
N PRO A 58 -9.27 -5.31 0.27
CA PRO A 58 -9.56 -6.72 0.48
C PRO A 58 -8.50 -7.42 1.34
N SER A 59 -8.93 -8.49 2.01
CA SER A 59 -8.07 -9.42 2.78
C SER A 59 -7.24 -8.71 3.86
N TYR A 60 -5.93 -8.59 3.65
CA TYR A 60 -5.00 -8.02 4.62
C TYR A 60 -4.90 -6.49 4.53
N GLY A 61 -5.58 -5.87 3.57
CA GLY A 61 -5.54 -4.43 3.35
C GLY A 61 -4.37 -4.00 2.45
N LEU A 62 -4.47 -2.77 1.95
CA LEU A 62 -3.44 -2.14 1.14
C LEU A 62 -2.17 -1.91 1.99
N THR A 63 -1.01 -2.34 1.52
CA THR A 63 0.29 -2.03 2.14
C THR A 63 0.45 -0.52 2.24
N GLY A 64 0.70 -0.03 3.45
CA GLY A 64 0.90 1.38 3.74
C GLY A 64 2.32 1.85 3.42
N LEU A 65 2.47 3.16 3.30
CA LEU A 65 3.74 3.86 3.30
C LEU A 65 4.30 3.93 4.74
N PRO A 66 5.54 4.39 4.95
CA PRO A 66 6.09 4.55 6.30
C PRO A 66 5.14 5.28 7.25
N GLY A 67 4.89 4.69 8.43
CA GLY A 67 3.92 5.18 9.43
C GLY A 67 2.46 4.75 9.19
N GLY A 68 2.20 3.92 8.18
CA GLY A 68 0.89 3.36 7.87
C GLY A 68 0.76 1.87 8.20
N HIS A 69 -0.16 1.20 7.52
CA HIS A 69 -0.35 -0.23 7.62
C HIS A 69 0.88 -1.01 7.12
N GLU A 70 1.33 -2.00 7.90
CA GLU A 70 2.45 -2.85 7.52
C GLU A 70 1.96 -4.22 7.03
N SER A 71 2.51 -4.66 5.89
CA SER A 71 2.40 -6.04 5.43
C SER A 71 3.30 -6.98 6.23
N SER A 72 3.30 -8.28 5.94
CA SER A 72 4.27 -9.21 6.56
C SER A 72 5.72 -8.89 6.23
N TRP A 73 5.98 -8.10 5.17
CA TRP A 73 7.31 -7.62 4.78
C TRP A 73 7.55 -6.14 5.16
N GLY A 74 6.66 -5.56 5.98
CA GLY A 74 6.72 -4.17 6.43
C GLY A 74 5.94 -3.21 5.54
N ASP A 75 6.28 -1.92 5.64
CA ASP A 75 5.75 -0.87 4.77
C ASP A 75 6.14 -1.06 3.29
N LEU A 76 5.56 -0.25 2.41
CA LEU A 76 5.75 -0.36 0.96
C LEU A 76 7.22 -0.21 0.54
N VAL A 77 8.02 0.60 1.24
CA VAL A 77 9.43 0.78 0.91
C VAL A 77 10.20 -0.49 1.24
N LYS A 78 10.07 -0.98 2.48
CA LYS A 78 10.75 -2.20 2.93
C LYS A 78 10.35 -3.39 2.05
N SER A 79 9.06 -3.60 1.86
CA SER A 79 8.53 -4.72 1.07
C SER A 79 8.97 -4.67 -0.39
N THR A 80 9.02 -3.48 -1.02
CA THR A 80 9.53 -3.33 -2.40
C THR A 80 11.02 -3.65 -2.48
N LEU A 81 11.83 -3.20 -1.51
CA LEU A 81 13.25 -3.50 -1.48
C LEU A 81 13.53 -4.99 -1.27
N GLU A 82 12.71 -5.69 -0.49
CA GLU A 82 12.78 -7.15 -0.38
C GLU A 82 12.35 -7.85 -1.67
N LEU A 83 11.26 -7.40 -2.31
CA LEU A 83 10.78 -7.93 -3.59
C LEU A 83 11.85 -7.84 -4.69
N ARG A 84 12.57 -6.71 -4.77
CA ARG A 84 13.64 -6.47 -5.74
C ARG A 84 14.85 -7.40 -5.59
N LYS A 85 14.98 -8.14 -4.49
CA LYS A 85 16.04 -9.16 -4.31
C LYS A 85 15.71 -10.48 -5.01
N LEU A 86 14.49 -10.66 -5.50
CA LEU A 86 14.05 -11.88 -6.19
C LEU A 86 14.40 -11.80 -7.68
N ASP A 87 14.82 -12.92 -8.27
CA ASP A 87 15.37 -13.03 -9.64
C ASP A 87 14.39 -12.71 -10.79
N GLU A 88 13.15 -12.27 -10.50
CA GLU A 88 12.08 -12.01 -11.49
C GLU A 88 11.34 -10.67 -11.26
N CYS A 89 11.89 -9.76 -10.44
CA CYS A 89 11.25 -8.47 -10.21
C CYS A 89 11.61 -7.47 -11.32
N GLU A 90 10.60 -6.94 -12.01
CA GLU A 90 10.80 -5.80 -12.92
C GLU A 90 10.84 -4.47 -12.16
N ASP A 91 11.46 -3.47 -12.78
CA ASP A 91 11.46 -2.10 -12.27
C ASP A 91 10.04 -1.55 -12.20
N GLY A 92 9.69 -0.96 -11.05
CA GLY A 92 8.38 -0.37 -10.79
C GLY A 92 7.32 -1.30 -10.21
N TRP A 93 7.62 -2.59 -9.97
CA TRP A 93 6.71 -3.47 -9.23
C TRP A 93 6.57 -3.02 -7.77
N LEU A 94 5.33 -2.96 -7.29
CA LEU A 94 4.98 -2.56 -5.93
C LEU A 94 4.11 -3.63 -5.27
N PRO A 95 4.52 -4.19 -4.11
CA PRO A 95 3.73 -5.17 -3.36
C PRO A 95 2.61 -4.48 -2.56
N LEU A 96 1.58 -4.05 -3.28
CA LEU A 96 0.43 -3.33 -2.71
C LEU A 96 -0.47 -4.20 -1.83
N LEU A 97 -0.48 -5.51 -2.07
CA LEU A 97 -1.29 -6.47 -1.33
C LEU A 97 -0.43 -7.66 -0.96
N ASP A 98 -0.48 -8.02 0.30
CA ASP A 98 0.16 -9.22 0.83
C ASP A 98 -0.93 -10.23 1.19
N PHE A 99 -0.98 -11.35 0.46
CA PHE A 99 -1.93 -12.44 0.76
C PHE A 99 -1.38 -13.46 1.75
N GLY A 100 -0.23 -13.15 2.38
CA GLY A 100 0.55 -14.07 3.18
C GLY A 100 1.09 -15.24 2.37
N CYS A 101 1.90 -16.07 3.02
CA CYS A 101 2.25 -17.36 2.43
C CYS A 101 1.09 -18.33 2.62
N ARG A 102 0.47 -18.77 1.51
CA ARG A 102 -0.29 -20.01 1.51
C ARG A 102 0.70 -21.13 1.86
N ASN A 103 0.57 -21.69 3.05
CA ASN A 103 1.32 -22.89 3.43
C ASN A 103 0.89 -24.01 2.47
N THR A 104 1.61 -24.23 1.36
CA THR A 104 1.54 -25.49 0.62
C THR A 104 2.25 -26.52 1.49
N LEU A 105 1.59 -26.97 2.54
CA LEU A 105 1.97 -28.19 3.24
C LEU A 105 1.89 -29.33 2.22
N ARG A 106 3.00 -30.05 2.14
CA ARG A 106 3.21 -31.27 1.36
C ARG A 106 2.14 -32.33 1.60
#